data_AF-A0A1S1SZB3-F1
#
_entry.id   AF-A0A1S1SZB3-F1
#
_cell.length_a   1.000
_cell.length_b   1.000
_cell.length_c   1.000
_cell.angle_alpha   90.00
_cell.angle_beta   90.00
_cell.angle_gamma   90.00
#
_symmetry.space_group_name_H-M   'P 1'
#
loop_
_entity.id
_entity.type
_entity.pdbx_description
1 polymer ?
#
loop_
_entity_poly.entity_id
_entity_poly.type
_entity_poly.pdbx_seq_one_letter_code
_entity_poly.pdbx_strand_id
1 'polypeptide(L)'
;MKTFPLAIAICLAAGASALAAPPVKTVDTEKGPVLAADNGMTLYTYKEDMGGASACYDQCAKNWPPFMVEGDATAEAPYTIVERKDGSKQWAKDGMPLYFFVKDEKMGDVTGDGVKGEWDVARP
;
A
#
# COMPACT_ATOMS: atom_id res chain seq x y z
N MET A 1 -57.42 13.23 25.12
CA MET A 1 -56.16 13.68 24.51
C MET A 1 -55.02 13.12 25.36
N LYS A 2 -54.40 12.01 24.94
CA LYS A 2 -53.38 11.29 25.72
C LYS A 2 -52.04 11.51 25.05
N THR A 3 -51.14 12.22 25.72
CA THR A 3 -49.76 12.48 25.29
C THR A 3 -48.89 11.26 25.60
N PHE A 4 -48.22 10.72 24.59
CA PHE A 4 -47.16 9.70 24.73
C PHE A 4 -45.79 10.39 24.60
N PRO A 5 -44.81 10.14 25.50
CA PRO A 5 -43.48 10.70 25.37
C PRO A 5 -42.65 9.87 24.38
N LEU A 6 -41.96 10.57 23.48
CA LEU A 6 -41.02 10.02 22.53
C LEU A 6 -39.69 9.75 23.26
N ALA A 7 -39.34 8.47 23.45
CA ALA A 7 -38.02 8.09 23.92
C ALA A 7 -37.05 8.03 22.72
N ILE A 8 -36.10 8.96 22.64
CA ILE A 8 -35.00 8.93 21.67
C ILE A 8 -33.91 8.04 22.26
N ALA A 9 -33.78 6.83 21.73
CA ALA A 9 -32.63 5.97 21.98
C ALA A 9 -31.45 6.45 21.12
N ILE A 10 -30.45 7.07 21.75
CA ILE A 10 -29.17 7.38 21.11
C ILE A 10 -28.35 6.09 21.09
N CYS A 11 -28.34 5.40 19.95
CA CYS A 11 -27.35 4.37 19.66
C CYS A 11 -26.00 5.06 19.43
N LEU A 12 -25.07 4.94 20.39
CA LEU A 12 -23.66 5.19 20.10
C LEU A 12 -23.17 4.08 19.16
N ALA A 13 -23.02 4.39 17.87
CA ALA A 13 -22.28 3.55 16.96
C ALA A 13 -20.79 3.66 17.32
N ALA A 14 -20.24 2.67 18.03
CA ALA A 14 -18.81 2.51 18.17
C ALA A 14 -18.24 2.18 16.77
N GLY A 15 -17.46 3.08 16.20
CA GLY A 15 -16.73 2.83 14.95
C GLY A 15 -15.73 1.71 15.18
N ALA A 16 -15.97 0.54 14.60
CA ALA A 16 -14.98 -0.52 14.54
C ALA A 16 -13.89 -0.09 13.56
N SER A 17 -12.70 0.24 14.05
CA SER A 17 -11.50 0.37 13.22
C SER A 17 -11.26 -0.99 12.55
N ALA A 18 -11.51 -1.07 11.25
CA ALA A 18 -11.28 -2.28 10.49
C ALA A 18 -9.77 -2.45 10.30
N LEU A 19 -9.22 -3.54 10.84
CA LEU A 19 -7.90 -4.05 10.44
C LEU A 19 -8.01 -4.42 8.96
N ALA A 20 -7.30 -3.69 8.11
CA ALA A 20 -7.35 -3.88 6.67
C ALA A 20 -5.94 -4.24 6.19
N ALA A 21 -5.76 -5.52 5.84
CA ALA A 21 -4.59 -5.91 5.06
C ALA A 21 -4.49 -5.03 3.80
N PRO A 22 -3.28 -4.72 3.31
CA PRO A 22 -3.16 -3.93 2.09
C PRO A 22 -3.92 -4.59 0.93
N PRO A 23 -4.48 -3.79 0.01
CA PRO A 23 -5.20 -4.29 -1.16
C PRO A 23 -4.22 -4.86 -2.20
N VAL A 24 -3.67 -6.03 -1.88
CA VAL A 24 -2.65 -6.73 -2.66
C VAL A 24 -3.04 -8.18 -2.95
N LYS A 25 -2.54 -8.68 -4.07
CA LYS A 25 -2.70 -10.04 -4.55
C LYS A 25 -1.38 -10.56 -5.10
N THR A 26 -1.30 -11.87 -5.31
CA THR A 26 -0.18 -12.49 -6.02
C THR A 26 -0.52 -12.63 -7.50
N VAL A 27 0.43 -12.28 -8.37
CA VAL A 27 0.33 -12.44 -9.83
C VAL A 27 1.53 -13.23 -10.32
N ASP A 28 1.29 -14.20 -11.21
CA ASP A 28 2.36 -14.95 -11.88
C ASP A 28 2.92 -14.14 -13.05
N THR A 29 4.26 -14.07 -13.13
CA THR A 29 4.99 -13.31 -14.15
C THR A 29 6.14 -14.15 -14.72
N GLU A 30 6.84 -13.63 -15.73
CA GLU A 30 8.06 -14.26 -16.25
C GLU A 30 9.20 -14.34 -15.20
N LYS A 31 9.11 -13.55 -14.11
CA LYS A 31 10.03 -13.56 -12.96
C LYS A 31 9.51 -14.40 -11.80
N GLY A 32 8.46 -15.21 -12.02
CA GLY A 32 7.75 -15.97 -11.00
C GLY A 32 6.64 -15.17 -10.30
N PRO A 33 6.10 -15.68 -9.17
CA PRO A 33 5.05 -15.00 -8.42
C PRO A 33 5.56 -13.68 -7.82
N VAL A 34 4.79 -12.60 -7.99
CA VAL A 34 5.08 -11.27 -7.45
C VAL A 34 3.87 -10.70 -6.71
N LEU A 35 4.13 -9.75 -5.82
CA LEU A 35 3.10 -8.94 -5.20
C LEU A 35 2.59 -7.90 -6.21
N ALA A 36 1.29 -7.77 -6.32
CA ALA A 36 0.62 -6.75 -7.13
C ALA A 36 -0.50 -6.09 -6.31
N ALA A 37 -0.85 -4.85 -6.62
CA ALA A 37 -2.04 -4.23 -6.06
C ALA A 37 -3.33 -4.86 -6.62
N ASP A 38 -4.49 -4.52 -6.06
CA ASP A 38 -5.80 -5.03 -6.51
C ASP A 38 -6.08 -4.79 -8.00
N ASN A 39 -5.54 -3.72 -8.58
CA ASN A 39 -5.62 -3.42 -10.01
C ASN A 39 -4.74 -4.33 -10.89
N GLY A 40 -3.91 -5.20 -10.30
CA GLY A 40 -3.01 -6.12 -11.01
C GLY A 40 -1.63 -5.57 -11.33
N MET A 41 -1.34 -4.31 -10.99
CA MET A 41 -0.03 -3.72 -11.24
C MET A 41 1.00 -4.21 -10.21
N THR A 42 2.16 -4.64 -10.70
CA THR A 42 3.27 -5.15 -9.89
C THR A 42 3.77 -4.09 -8.91
N LEU A 43 4.11 -4.54 -7.71
CA LEU A 43 4.74 -3.72 -6.68
C LEU A 43 6.23 -4.04 -6.58
N TYR A 44 7.01 -3.01 -6.22
CA TYR A 44 8.47 -3.06 -6.15
C TYR A 44 8.98 -2.53 -4.81
N THR A 45 10.20 -2.93 -4.46
CA THR A 45 10.95 -2.37 -3.33
C THR A 45 12.20 -1.65 -3.83
N TYR A 46 12.66 -0.66 -3.07
CA TYR A 46 13.83 0.15 -3.39
C TYR A 46 14.97 -0.10 -2.41
N LYS A 47 16.16 -0.45 -2.90
CA LYS A 47 17.31 -0.83 -2.04
C LYS A 47 17.85 0.30 -1.18
N GLU A 48 17.66 1.55 -1.58
CA GLU A 48 18.09 2.71 -0.80
C GLU A 48 17.11 3.07 0.32
N ASP A 49 15.94 2.42 0.38
CA ASP A 49 15.04 2.58 1.52
C ASP A 49 15.64 1.91 2.76
N MET A 50 15.67 2.64 3.88
CA MET A 50 16.28 2.18 5.12
C MET A 50 15.41 2.52 6.33
N GLY A 51 15.42 1.63 7.33
CA GLY A 51 14.75 1.86 8.61
C GLY A 51 13.23 2.05 8.51
N GLY A 52 12.59 1.47 7.48
CA GLY A 52 11.17 1.68 7.23
C GLY A 52 10.85 3.10 6.77
N ALA A 53 11.77 3.76 6.07
CA ALA A 53 11.55 5.07 5.48
C ALA A 53 11.90 5.06 3.99
N SER A 54 11.09 5.78 3.21
CA SER A 54 11.34 5.97 1.79
C SER A 54 12.53 6.91 1.56
N ALA A 55 13.43 6.58 0.64
CA ALA A 55 14.41 7.48 0.04
C ALA A 55 13.90 8.07 -1.30
N CYS A 56 12.82 7.50 -1.85
CA CYS A 56 12.26 7.87 -3.15
C CYS A 56 11.28 9.06 -3.06
N TYR A 57 11.77 10.24 -3.45
CA TYR A 57 11.00 11.49 -3.53
C TYR A 57 11.22 12.22 -4.86
N ASP A 58 10.45 13.30 -5.07
CA ASP A 58 10.55 14.17 -6.25
C ASP A 58 10.47 13.38 -7.57
N GLN A 59 11.49 13.46 -8.42
CA GLN A 59 11.51 12.75 -9.70
C GLN A 59 11.52 11.23 -9.53
N CYS A 60 12.05 10.72 -8.41
CA CYS A 60 11.95 9.29 -8.11
C CYS A 60 10.48 8.89 -7.95
N ALA A 61 9.73 9.59 -7.10
CA ALA A 61 8.32 9.28 -6.84
C ALA A 61 7.41 9.51 -8.07
N LYS A 62 7.83 10.30 -9.05
CA LYS A 62 7.15 10.41 -10.34
C LYS A 62 7.33 9.17 -11.22
N ASN A 63 8.51 8.54 -11.18
CA ASN A 63 8.80 7.33 -11.94
C ASN A 63 8.41 6.05 -11.19
N TRP A 64 8.41 6.14 -9.86
CA TRP A 64 8.10 5.07 -8.92
C TRP A 64 7.04 5.56 -7.93
N PRO A 65 5.77 5.67 -8.35
CA PRO A 65 4.71 6.16 -7.49
C PRO A 65 4.58 5.29 -6.23
N PRO A 66 4.55 5.87 -5.02
CA PRO A 66 4.37 5.11 -3.79
C PRO A 66 3.00 4.43 -3.75
N PHE A 67 2.93 3.21 -3.23
CA PHE A 67 1.67 2.52 -2.97
C PHE A 67 1.08 3.05 -1.66
N MET A 68 0.22 4.06 -1.80
CA MET A 68 -0.34 4.80 -0.66
C MET A 68 -1.35 3.99 0.15
N VAL A 69 -1.43 4.34 1.43
CA VAL A 69 -2.48 3.90 2.33
C VAL A 69 -3.69 4.82 2.17
N GLU A 70 -4.83 4.25 1.82
CA GLU A 70 -6.09 4.98 1.72
C GLU A 70 -6.84 4.91 3.07
N GLY A 71 -7.44 6.03 3.47
CA GLY A 71 -8.26 6.12 4.69
C GLY A 71 -7.50 5.89 5.99
N ASP A 72 -8.16 5.20 6.93
CA ASP A 72 -7.66 4.90 8.28
C ASP A 72 -7.19 3.44 8.42
N ALA A 73 -6.77 2.81 7.32
CA ALA A 73 -6.29 1.45 7.31
C ALA A 73 -5.13 1.26 8.31
N THR A 74 -5.14 0.09 8.93
CA THR A 74 -4.12 -0.35 9.91
C THR A 74 -3.43 -1.59 9.38
N ALA A 75 -2.11 -1.68 9.61
CA ALA A 75 -1.32 -2.80 9.14
C ALA A 75 -1.28 -3.97 10.12
N GLU A 76 -1.21 -5.17 9.57
CA GLU A 76 -0.82 -6.39 10.26
C GLU A 76 0.41 -7.01 9.59
N ALA A 77 1.27 -7.66 10.37
CA ALA A 77 2.44 -8.34 9.85
C ALA A 77 2.05 -9.37 8.76
N PRO A 78 2.83 -9.50 7.67
CA PRO A 78 4.15 -8.90 7.42
C PRO A 78 4.11 -7.46 6.87
N TYR A 79 2.93 -6.85 6.79
CA TYR A 79 2.78 -5.48 6.31
C TYR A 79 2.95 -4.47 7.42
N THR A 80 3.41 -3.29 7.03
CA THR A 80 3.60 -2.12 7.90
C THR A 80 3.17 -0.86 7.15
N ILE A 81 2.95 0.22 7.89
CA ILE A 81 2.69 1.54 7.33
C ILE A 81 3.89 2.43 7.64
N VAL A 82 4.40 3.07 6.60
CA VAL A 82 5.48 4.05 6.68
C VAL A 82 4.89 5.44 6.52
N GLU A 83 5.21 6.33 7.46
CA GLU A 83 4.94 7.75 7.31
C GLU A 83 6.02 8.39 6.44
N ARG A 84 5.60 9.02 5.34
CA ARG A 84 6.49 9.74 4.42
C ARG A 84 6.74 11.15 4.94
N LYS A 85 7.83 11.79 4.49
CA LYS A 85 8.21 13.15 4.88
C LYS A 85 7.15 14.23 4.58
N ASP A 86 6.24 13.97 3.64
CA ASP A 86 5.13 14.86 3.28
C ASP A 86 3.85 14.62 4.13
N GLY A 87 3.91 13.72 5.12
CA GLY A 87 2.80 13.35 5.98
C GLY A 87 1.85 12.30 5.39
N SER A 88 2.06 11.89 4.13
CA SER A 88 1.31 10.78 3.54
C SER A 88 1.78 9.43 4.10
N LYS A 89 0.93 8.41 3.97
CA LYS A 89 1.20 7.06 4.45
C LYS A 89 1.36 6.11 3.27
N GLN A 90 2.36 5.24 3.35
CA GLN A 90 2.69 4.27 2.32
C GLN A 90 2.73 2.86 2.90
N TRP A 91 2.23 1.89 2.14
CA TRP A 91 2.35 0.49 2.49
C TRP A 91 3.78 0.00 2.34
N ALA A 92 4.21 -0.81 3.30
CA ALA A 92 5.48 -1.51 3.28
C ALA A 92 5.27 -2.99 3.58
N LYS A 93 6.11 -3.85 3.00
CA LYS A 93 6.18 -5.28 3.31
C LYS A 93 7.55 -5.59 3.86
N ASP A 94 7.61 -6.30 4.98
CA ASP A 94 8.88 -6.65 5.64
C ASP A 94 9.77 -5.42 5.94
N GLY A 95 9.13 -4.28 6.22
CA GLY A 95 9.80 -3.00 6.46
C GLY A 95 10.28 -2.25 5.20
N MET A 96 10.02 -2.78 4.00
CA MET A 96 10.37 -2.16 2.73
C MET A 96 9.16 -1.44 2.11
N PRO A 97 9.20 -0.11 1.89
CA PRO A 97 8.14 0.62 1.20
C PRO A 97 7.86 0.06 -0.20
N LEU A 98 6.58 -0.01 -0.57
CA LEU A 98 6.11 -0.58 -1.83
C LEU A 98 5.80 0.52 -2.84
N TYR A 99 6.23 0.32 -4.09
CA TYR A 99 6.04 1.28 -5.18
C TYR A 99 5.47 0.62 -6.42
N PHE A 100 4.78 1.40 -7.24
CA PHE A 100 4.50 1.09 -8.63
C PHE A 100 5.65 1.52 -9.53
N PHE A 101 5.65 1.09 -10.79
CA PHE A 101 6.54 1.61 -11.82
C PHE A 101 5.74 2.16 -13.00
N VAL A 102 6.04 3.39 -13.43
CA VAL A 102 5.24 4.07 -14.47
C VAL A 102 5.32 3.45 -15.86
N LYS A 103 6.26 2.52 -16.12
CA LYS A 103 6.37 1.84 -17.41
C LYS A 103 5.65 0.49 -17.44
N ASP A 104 5.12 0.02 -16.31
CA ASP A 104 4.22 -1.12 -16.34
C ASP A 104 2.84 -0.63 -16.80
N GLU A 105 2.29 -1.27 -17.83
CA GLU A 105 1.03 -0.85 -18.47
C GLU A 105 -0.10 -1.86 -18.23
N LYS A 106 0.24 -3.10 -17.90
CA LYS A 106 -0.74 -4.18 -17.68
C LYS A 106 -0.30 -5.12 -16.57
N MET A 107 -1.27 -5.90 -16.10
CA MET A 107 -1.03 -6.96 -15.13
C MET A 107 0.04 -7.94 -15.63
N GLY A 108 1.00 -8.24 -14.75
CA GLY A 108 2.11 -9.15 -15.02
C GLY A 108 3.34 -8.49 -15.63
N ASP A 109 3.28 -7.20 -15.98
CA ASP A 109 4.48 -6.45 -16.33
C ASP A 109 5.41 -6.34 -15.10
N VAL A 110 6.69 -6.56 -15.34
CA VAL A 110 7.76 -6.54 -14.31
C VAL A 110 8.94 -5.69 -14.80
N THR A 111 8.66 -4.65 -15.59
CA THR A 111 9.68 -3.91 -16.34
C THR A 111 10.57 -3.05 -15.44
N GLY A 112 10.18 -2.86 -14.19
CA GLY A 112 10.96 -2.19 -13.15
C GLY A 112 12.04 -3.06 -12.51
N ASP A 113 11.96 -4.40 -12.67
CA ASP A 113 12.90 -5.32 -12.06
C ASP A 113 14.34 -5.05 -12.53
N GLY A 114 15.24 -4.83 -11.59
CA GLY A 114 16.65 -4.57 -11.86
C GLY A 114 16.96 -3.20 -12.46
N VAL A 115 16.01 -2.25 -12.51
CA VAL A 115 16.30 -0.89 -12.98
C VAL A 115 17.42 -0.29 -12.13
N LYS A 116 18.53 0.07 -12.79
CA LYS A 116 19.79 0.54 -12.16
C LYS A 116 20.41 -0.42 -11.14
N GLY A 117 19.91 -1.65 -11.02
CA GLY A 117 20.29 -2.60 -9.97
C GLY A 117 19.73 -2.25 -8.58
N GLU A 118 18.87 -1.23 -8.47
CA GLU A 118 18.37 -0.70 -7.19
C GLU A 118 16.93 -1.11 -6.87
N TRP A 119 16.19 -1.62 -7.86
CA TRP A 119 14.78 -1.94 -7.77
C TRP A 119 14.57 -3.43 -7.97
N ASP A 120 13.78 -4.05 -7.09
CA ASP A 120 13.42 -5.46 -7.19
C ASP A 120 11.89 -5.61 -7.13
N VAL A 121 11.34 -6.61 -7.81
CA VAL A 121 9.92 -6.98 -7.63
C VAL A 121 9.65 -7.42 -6.19
N ALA A 122 8.57 -6.91 -5.60
CA ALA A 122 8.14 -7.34 -4.29
C ALA A 122 7.60 -8.78 -4.35
N ARG A 123 7.99 -9.60 -3.37
CA ARG A 123 7.58 -11.01 -3.29
C ARG A 123 6.48 -11.21 -2.24
N PRO A 124 5.53 -12.14 -2.48
CA PRO A 124 4.54 -12.53 -1.48
C PRO A 124 5.16 -12.94 -0.15
#